data_AF-A0A819RYD2-F1
#
_entry.id   AF-A0A819RYD2-F1
#
_cell.length_a   1.000
_cell.length_b   1.000
_cell.length_c   1.000
_cell.angle_alpha   90.00
_cell.angle_beta   90.00
_cell.angle_gamma   90.00
#
_symmetry.space_group_name_H-M   'P 1'
#
loop_
_entity.id
_entity.type
_entity.pdbx_description
1 polymer ?
#
loop_
_entity_poly.entity_id
_entity_poly.type
_entity_poly.pdbx_seq_one_letter_code
_entity_poly.pdbx_strand_id
1 'polypeptide(L)'
;MVMLINEEIVMAVPLLNVLNVQERKKKIKQKTSQQRYSNWQRNQNKRRVDQQLNDTLPIFTSHKPYQVFFINYMSSFFTILRLIECARQTTYFTIDTENDDRSHRPALIQIELVQFEEQTATATTTTVVIFEMCHLLSRKTLKYQRIQQLLSTIFNPSKTFLTWGDGENELSKFKIYQLFQSIPVASLQFKNVQNLFKNWYNNTYKHNFNCCMTAFNDIDDDPYCTCAHRPYKDPSNTWSLQKAVAMIFQQFLDKSLTRNNWGQGLDNRLYHKIQFDGINYNVTSILTREQEQIRLQLVKYAVHDCLAVTKLVLKIGRDHLFKHQ
;
A
#
# COMPACT_ATOMS: atom_id res chain seq x y z
N MET A 1 -35.32 -68.96 -20.92
CA MET A 1 -36.05 -68.81 -19.65
C MET A 1 -35.20 -67.91 -18.76
N VAL A 2 -35.70 -66.70 -18.43
CA VAL A 2 -35.16 -65.69 -17.49
C VAL A 2 -33.79 -65.11 -17.91
N MET A 3 -33.64 -63.94 -18.55
CA MET A 3 -34.13 -62.56 -18.28
C MET A 3 -33.64 -61.94 -16.95
N LEU A 4 -32.98 -60.78 -17.07
CA LEU A 4 -32.97 -59.64 -16.13
C LEU A 4 -32.08 -59.69 -14.87
N ILE A 5 -30.77 -59.43 -14.97
CA ILE A 5 -30.01 -58.76 -13.87
C ILE A 5 -28.79 -57.97 -14.41
N ASN A 6 -28.93 -57.03 -15.35
CA ASN A 6 -27.77 -56.17 -15.70
C ASN A 6 -28.08 -54.72 -16.06
N GLU A 7 -29.33 -54.25 -15.97
CA GLU A 7 -29.66 -52.86 -16.32
C GLU A 7 -29.70 -51.88 -15.12
N GLU A 8 -29.73 -52.36 -13.87
CA GLU A 8 -29.76 -51.46 -12.70
C GLU A 8 -28.39 -50.90 -12.28
N ILE A 9 -27.28 -51.56 -12.67
CA ILE A 9 -25.93 -51.13 -12.25
C ILE A 9 -25.38 -49.98 -13.13
N VAL A 10 -25.83 -49.86 -14.38
CA VAL A 10 -25.34 -48.83 -15.31
C VAL A 10 -25.97 -47.45 -15.03
N MET A 11 -27.13 -47.41 -14.37
CA MET A 11 -27.85 -46.17 -14.02
C MET A 11 -27.41 -45.57 -12.66
N ALA A 12 -26.75 -46.34 -11.79
CA ALA A 12 -26.35 -45.89 -10.45
C ALA A 12 -25.05 -45.03 -10.42
N VAL A 13 -24.13 -45.27 -11.37
CA VAL A 13 -22.84 -44.57 -11.45
C VAL A 13 -22.97 -43.07 -11.82
N PRO A 14 -23.86 -42.67 -12.76
CA PRO A 14 -24.12 -41.25 -13.04
C PRO A 14 -24.75 -40.51 -11.85
N LEU A 15 -25.64 -41.16 -11.09
CA LEU A 15 -26.34 -40.57 -9.94
C LEU A 15 -25.40 -40.26 -8.76
N LEU A 16 -24.47 -41.16 -8.43
CA LEU A 16 -23.45 -40.92 -7.40
C LEU A 16 -22.51 -39.76 -7.76
N ASN A 17 -22.14 -39.61 -9.05
CA ASN A 17 -21.33 -38.49 -9.51
C ASN A 17 -22.08 -37.15 -9.46
N VAL A 18 -23.39 -37.14 -9.79
CA VAL A 18 -24.22 -35.93 -9.68
C VAL A 18 -24.42 -35.50 -8.23
N LEU A 19 -24.67 -36.44 -7.31
CA LEU A 19 -24.80 -36.16 -5.87
C LEU A 19 -23.49 -35.63 -5.27
N ASN A 20 -22.35 -36.23 -5.62
CA ASN A 20 -21.02 -35.76 -5.20
C ASN A 20 -20.68 -34.35 -5.72
N VAL A 21 -21.11 -34.01 -6.94
CA VAL A 21 -20.95 -32.65 -7.51
C VAL A 21 -21.85 -31.64 -6.77
N GLN A 22 -23.07 -32.03 -6.40
CA GLN A 22 -23.98 -31.17 -5.64
C GLN A 22 -23.48 -30.92 -4.20
N GLU A 23 -22.94 -31.93 -3.53
CA GLU A 23 -22.32 -31.77 -2.21
C GLU A 23 -21.06 -30.90 -2.25
N ARG A 24 -20.19 -31.08 -3.25
CA ARG A 24 -19.04 -30.20 -3.48
C ARG A 24 -19.48 -28.75 -3.72
N LYS A 25 -20.52 -28.52 -4.53
CA LYS A 25 -21.10 -27.19 -4.76
C LYS A 25 -21.68 -26.58 -3.47
N LYS A 26 -22.36 -27.36 -2.62
CA LYS A 26 -22.86 -26.92 -1.30
C LYS A 26 -21.72 -26.54 -0.35
N LYS A 27 -20.67 -27.38 -0.26
CA LYS A 27 -19.47 -27.11 0.56
C LYS A 27 -18.70 -25.87 0.06
N ILE A 28 -18.58 -25.67 -1.25
CA ILE A 28 -17.97 -24.45 -1.83
C ILE A 28 -18.82 -23.22 -1.48
N LYS A 29 -20.15 -23.28 -1.66
CA LYS A 29 -21.05 -22.17 -1.30
C LYS A 29 -20.99 -21.82 0.19
N GLN A 30 -20.97 -22.81 1.09
CA GLN A 30 -20.82 -22.59 2.53
C GLN A 30 -19.46 -22.01 2.92
N LYS A 31 -18.36 -22.50 2.32
CA LYS A 31 -17.03 -21.89 2.51
C LYS A 31 -17.00 -20.43 2.05
N THR A 32 -17.67 -20.12 0.93
CA THR A 32 -17.75 -18.73 0.45
C THR A 32 -18.61 -17.82 1.35
N SER A 33 -19.65 -18.33 2.01
CA SER A 33 -20.46 -17.52 2.93
C SER A 33 -19.73 -17.23 4.25
N GLN A 34 -19.05 -18.23 4.82
CA GLN A 34 -18.24 -18.06 6.03
C GLN A 34 -17.08 -17.07 5.79
N GLN A 35 -16.38 -17.20 4.66
CA GLN A 35 -15.29 -16.29 4.30
C GLN A 35 -15.79 -14.85 4.07
N ARG A 36 -16.96 -14.68 3.44
CA ARG A 36 -17.59 -13.37 3.27
C ARG A 36 -17.96 -12.74 4.62
N TYR A 37 -18.53 -13.52 5.53
CA TYR A 37 -18.89 -13.04 6.86
C TYR A 37 -17.66 -12.62 7.67
N SER A 38 -16.60 -13.44 7.69
CA SER A 38 -15.33 -13.10 8.33
C SER A 38 -14.71 -11.82 7.77
N ASN A 39 -14.69 -11.67 6.44
CA ASN A 39 -14.20 -10.45 5.78
C ASN A 39 -15.07 -9.23 6.13
N TRP A 40 -16.38 -9.38 6.19
CA TRP A 40 -17.30 -8.31 6.59
C TRP A 40 -17.05 -7.87 8.03
N GLN A 41 -16.95 -8.81 8.98
CA GLN A 41 -16.63 -8.51 10.38
C GLN A 41 -15.28 -7.80 10.52
N ARG A 42 -14.26 -8.27 9.80
CA ARG A 42 -12.93 -7.63 9.77
C ARG A 42 -13.01 -6.19 9.28
N ASN A 43 -13.77 -5.94 8.21
CA ASN A 43 -13.94 -4.59 7.66
C ASN A 43 -14.73 -3.66 8.61
N GLN A 44 -15.76 -4.18 9.28
CA GLN A 44 -16.49 -3.42 10.30
C GLN A 44 -15.58 -3.05 11.47
N ASN A 45 -14.78 -3.99 11.97
CA ASN A 45 -13.83 -3.70 13.04
C ASN A 45 -12.78 -2.67 12.62
N LYS A 46 -12.28 -2.72 11.37
CA LYS A 46 -11.37 -1.69 10.83
C LYS A 46 -12.01 -0.31 10.87
N ARG A 47 -13.26 -0.16 10.41
CA ARG A 47 -13.99 1.12 10.44
C ARG A 47 -14.21 1.64 11.86
N ARG A 48 -14.53 0.74 12.79
CA ARG A 48 -14.71 1.11 14.20
C ARG A 48 -13.40 1.63 14.82
N VAL A 49 -12.28 0.95 14.56
CA VAL A 49 -10.95 1.39 15.03
C VAL A 49 -10.57 2.73 14.40
N ASP A 50 -10.80 2.89 13.11
CA ASP A 50 -10.54 4.14 12.39
C ASP A 50 -11.32 5.31 12.99
N GLN A 51 -12.63 5.13 13.19
CA GLN A 51 -13.49 6.13 13.85
C GLN A 51 -13.02 6.44 15.27
N GLN A 52 -12.74 5.41 16.08
CA GLN A 52 -12.28 5.59 17.45
C GLN A 52 -10.98 6.40 17.53
N LEU A 53 -10.02 6.13 16.63
CA LEU A 53 -8.77 6.87 16.59
C LEU A 53 -8.99 8.30 16.09
N ASN A 54 -9.84 8.51 15.09
CA ASN A 54 -10.22 9.83 14.61
C ASN A 54 -10.85 10.71 15.70
N ASP A 55 -11.66 10.10 16.57
CA ASP A 55 -12.35 10.81 17.66
C ASP A 55 -11.40 11.15 18.83
N THR A 56 -10.26 10.46 18.95
CA THR A 56 -9.38 10.54 20.14
C THR A 56 -8.02 11.15 19.87
N LEU A 57 -7.51 11.13 18.63
CA LEU A 57 -6.16 11.56 18.29
C LEU A 57 -6.19 12.65 17.20
N PRO A 58 -5.26 13.62 17.25
CA PRO A 58 -5.09 14.59 16.19
C PRO A 58 -4.67 13.90 14.88
N ILE A 59 -5.08 14.46 13.74
CA ILE A 59 -4.70 13.93 12.43
C ILE A 59 -3.17 13.91 12.25
N PHE A 60 -2.67 12.91 11.54
CA PHE A 60 -1.27 12.77 11.20
C PHE A 60 -0.73 14.03 10.51
N THR A 61 0.47 14.44 10.96
CA THR A 61 1.23 15.52 10.35
C THR A 61 2.60 15.01 9.92
N SER A 62 3.02 15.40 8.72
CA SER A 62 4.34 15.08 8.20
C SER A 62 5.44 15.71 9.04
N HIS A 63 6.62 15.08 9.06
CA HIS A 63 7.76 15.62 9.79
C HIS A 63 8.35 16.88 9.12
N LYS A 64 8.32 16.94 7.78
CA LYS A 64 8.75 18.08 6.97
C LYS A 64 7.59 18.54 6.07
N PRO A 65 7.56 19.82 5.64
CA PRO A 65 6.71 20.23 4.53
C PRO A 65 6.99 19.36 3.30
N TYR A 66 5.99 19.16 2.45
CA TYR A 66 6.14 18.33 1.26
C TYR A 66 5.55 19.00 0.01
N GLN A 67 6.11 18.63 -1.14
CA GLN A 67 5.58 18.96 -2.45
C GLN A 67 5.19 17.67 -3.18
N VAL A 68 4.07 17.71 -3.91
CA VAL A 68 3.54 16.55 -4.63
C VAL A 68 3.67 16.78 -6.13
N PHE A 69 4.21 15.80 -6.84
CA PHE A 69 4.22 15.77 -8.31
C PHE A 69 3.46 14.57 -8.83
N PHE A 70 2.51 14.81 -9.72
CA PHE A 70 1.81 13.76 -10.44
C PHE A 70 2.53 13.40 -11.73
N ILE A 71 2.71 12.10 -11.96
CA ILE A 71 3.21 11.51 -13.20
C ILE A 71 2.06 10.83 -13.93
N ASN A 72 1.61 11.49 -14.99
CA ASN A 72 0.51 11.12 -15.87
C ASN A 72 0.71 11.77 -17.26
N TYR A 73 -0.30 11.71 -18.13
CA TYR A 73 -0.21 12.29 -19.47
C TYR A 73 -0.11 13.83 -19.49
N MET A 74 -0.60 14.49 -18.44
CA MET A 74 -0.56 15.94 -18.24
C MET A 74 0.77 16.45 -17.67
N SER A 75 1.63 15.57 -17.14
CA SER A 75 2.94 15.98 -16.61
C SER A 75 3.77 16.70 -17.66
N SER A 76 4.44 17.78 -17.25
CA SER A 76 5.34 18.51 -18.14
C SER A 76 6.65 17.72 -18.32
N PHE A 77 7.28 17.89 -19.49
CA PHE A 77 8.58 17.29 -19.77
C PHE A 77 9.66 17.76 -18.78
N PHE A 78 9.67 19.06 -18.47
CA PHE A 78 10.63 19.65 -17.52
C PHE A 78 10.44 19.15 -16.08
N THR A 79 9.20 18.92 -15.66
CA THR A 79 8.91 18.30 -14.35
C THR A 79 9.56 16.93 -14.25
N ILE A 80 9.44 16.10 -15.29
CA ILE A 80 10.03 14.76 -15.32
C ILE A 80 11.56 14.84 -15.28
N LEU A 81 12.17 15.75 -16.04
CA LEU A 81 13.64 15.95 -16.02
C LEU A 81 14.14 16.40 -14.64
N ARG A 82 13.44 17.34 -13.99
CA ARG A 82 13.77 17.77 -12.63
C ARG A 82 13.70 16.61 -11.65
N LEU A 83 12.65 15.78 -11.73
CA LEU A 83 12.50 14.62 -10.86
C LEU A 83 13.57 13.55 -11.10
N ILE A 84 14.03 13.37 -12.33
CA ILE A 84 15.17 12.49 -12.64
C ILE A 84 16.40 12.98 -11.87
N GLU A 85 16.69 14.28 -11.91
CA GLU A 85 17.85 14.84 -11.21
C GLU A 85 17.72 14.69 -9.69
N CYS A 86 16.55 14.97 -9.13
CA CYS A 86 16.29 14.71 -7.70
C CYS A 86 16.51 13.21 -7.37
N ALA A 87 15.97 12.29 -8.17
CA ALA A 87 16.09 10.86 -7.94
C ALA A 87 17.54 10.34 -8.02
N ARG A 88 18.40 10.95 -8.86
CA ARG A 88 19.83 10.60 -8.92
C ARG A 88 20.52 10.83 -7.57
N GLN A 89 20.21 11.96 -6.94
CA GLN A 89 20.80 12.41 -5.68
C GLN A 89 20.16 11.73 -4.46
N THR A 90 18.97 11.17 -4.60
CA THR A 90 18.27 10.45 -3.53
C THR A 90 18.75 9.01 -3.40
N THR A 91 19.15 8.60 -2.20
CA THR A 91 19.55 7.19 -1.91
C THR A 91 18.39 6.35 -1.37
N TYR A 92 17.50 6.95 -0.58
CA TYR A 92 16.42 6.28 0.11
C TYR A 92 15.07 6.73 -0.44
N PHE A 93 14.19 5.77 -0.66
CA PHE A 93 12.84 6.03 -1.13
C PHE A 93 11.87 5.33 -0.20
N THR A 94 10.76 5.99 0.13
CA THR A 94 9.62 5.29 0.70
C THR A 94 8.62 5.03 -0.39
N ILE A 95 8.09 3.81 -0.46
CA ILE A 95 7.12 3.41 -1.48
C ILE A 95 5.86 2.88 -0.81
N ASP A 96 4.74 3.28 -1.38
CA ASP A 96 3.43 2.66 -1.17
C ASP A 96 2.75 2.44 -2.52
N THR A 97 1.73 1.59 -2.55
CA THR A 97 0.96 1.29 -3.76
C THR A 97 -0.52 1.14 -3.47
N GLU A 98 -1.35 1.56 -4.43
CA GLU A 98 -2.81 1.38 -4.34
C GLU A 98 -3.38 0.66 -5.55
N ASN A 99 -4.32 -0.25 -5.29
CA ASN A 99 -5.11 -0.95 -6.29
C ASN A 99 -6.50 -0.32 -6.36
N ASP A 100 -7.01 -0.19 -7.57
CA ASP A 100 -8.37 0.27 -7.79
C ASP A 100 -9.42 -0.69 -7.17
N ASP A 101 -10.33 -0.19 -6.33
CA ASP A 101 -11.27 -1.06 -5.61
C ASP A 101 -12.24 -1.81 -6.55
N ARG A 102 -12.59 -1.22 -7.70
CA ARG A 102 -13.57 -1.80 -8.64
C ARG A 102 -12.93 -2.77 -9.62
N SER A 103 -11.85 -2.35 -10.26
CA SER A 103 -11.17 -3.14 -11.29
C SER A 103 -10.11 -4.08 -10.73
N HIS A 104 -9.72 -3.89 -9.47
CA HIS A 104 -8.61 -4.57 -8.81
C HIS A 104 -7.26 -4.43 -9.54
N ARG A 105 -7.17 -3.44 -10.45
CA ARG A 105 -5.94 -3.17 -11.19
C ARG A 105 -5.01 -2.28 -10.36
N PRO A 106 -3.68 -2.47 -10.46
CA PRO A 106 -2.72 -1.57 -9.84
C PRO A 106 -2.87 -0.16 -10.41
N ALA A 107 -3.15 0.83 -9.57
CA ALA A 107 -3.59 2.15 -10.01
C ALA A 107 -2.58 3.24 -9.68
N LEU A 108 -1.96 3.18 -8.51
CA LEU A 108 -1.02 4.21 -8.05
C LEU A 108 0.26 3.60 -7.50
N ILE A 109 1.37 4.28 -7.74
CA ILE A 109 2.62 4.11 -7.00
C ILE A 109 2.96 5.46 -6.38
N GLN A 110 3.08 5.51 -5.06
CA GLN A 110 3.47 6.68 -4.29
C GLN A 110 4.94 6.53 -3.89
N ILE A 111 5.76 7.53 -4.17
CA ILE A 111 7.20 7.49 -3.89
C ILE A 111 7.64 8.78 -3.22
N GLU A 112 8.11 8.70 -1.98
CA GLU A 112 8.84 9.79 -1.34
C GLU A 112 10.33 9.69 -1.68
N LEU A 113 10.93 10.81 -2.07
CA LEU A 113 12.38 10.97 -2.19
C LEU A 113 12.94 11.39 -0.83
N VAL A 114 13.44 10.43 -0.05
CA VAL A 114 13.79 10.65 1.35
C VAL A 114 15.14 11.35 1.48
N GLN A 115 15.13 12.52 2.10
CA GLN A 115 16.32 13.28 2.49
C GLN A 115 16.48 13.26 4.00
N PHE A 116 17.40 12.41 4.42
CA PHE A 116 17.69 12.16 5.81
C PHE A 116 18.56 13.26 6.43
N GLU A 117 19.49 13.87 5.68
CA GLU A 117 20.42 14.87 6.22
C GLU A 117 19.71 16.07 6.90
N GLU A 118 20.21 16.44 8.08
CA GLU A 118 19.81 17.61 8.87
C GLU A 118 20.60 18.88 8.49
N GLN A 119 21.30 18.85 7.35
CA GLN A 119 22.21 19.93 7.02
C GLN A 119 21.41 21.14 6.50
N THR A 120 21.33 22.13 7.39
CA THR A 120 20.78 23.49 7.32
C THR A 120 19.39 23.68 7.96
N ALA A 121 19.32 24.67 8.85
CA ALA A 121 18.15 25.08 9.65
C ALA A 121 16.95 25.58 8.82
N THR A 122 17.02 25.51 7.48
CA THR A 122 15.89 25.73 6.58
C THR A 122 15.25 24.39 6.28
N ALA A 123 14.05 24.15 6.80
CA ALA A 123 13.29 22.92 6.56
C ALA A 123 13.18 22.65 5.05
N THR A 124 13.96 21.68 4.55
CA THR A 124 13.89 21.27 3.15
C THR A 124 12.57 20.54 2.91
N THR A 125 11.82 21.00 1.92
CA THR A 125 10.57 20.36 1.51
C THR A 125 10.85 18.97 0.94
N THR A 126 10.24 17.91 1.49
CA THR A 126 10.34 16.56 0.93
C THR A 126 9.53 16.44 -0.37
N THR A 127 9.98 15.61 -1.29
CA THR A 127 9.33 15.44 -2.60
C THR A 127 8.59 14.11 -2.65
N VAL A 128 7.29 14.17 -2.91
CA VAL A 128 6.46 12.98 -3.12
C VAL A 128 6.00 12.94 -4.58
N VAL A 129 6.25 11.82 -5.25
CA VAL A 129 5.88 11.57 -6.63
C VAL A 129 4.77 10.53 -6.66
N ILE A 130 3.65 10.83 -7.30
CA ILE A 130 2.52 9.92 -7.47
C ILE A 130 2.43 9.55 -8.95
N PHE A 131 2.67 8.27 -9.26
CA PHE A 131 2.48 7.72 -10.60
C PHE A 131 1.05 7.22 -10.76
N GLU A 132 0.32 7.81 -11.70
CA GLU A 132 -1.08 7.48 -11.98
C GLU A 132 -1.13 6.52 -13.17
N MET A 133 -1.09 5.23 -12.87
CA MET A 133 -0.77 4.18 -13.83
C MET A 133 -1.77 4.05 -14.97
N CYS A 134 -3.05 4.33 -14.67
CA CYS A 134 -4.14 4.33 -15.65
C CYS A 134 -4.12 5.55 -16.59
N HIS A 135 -3.30 6.56 -16.28
CA HIS A 135 -3.23 7.84 -17.01
C HIS A 135 -1.85 8.08 -17.63
N LEU A 136 -1.05 7.05 -17.83
CA LEU A 136 0.24 7.16 -18.52
C LEU A 136 0.04 7.28 -20.04
N LEU A 137 1.00 7.96 -20.70
CA LEU A 137 1.01 8.14 -22.16
C LEU A 137 1.27 6.83 -22.91
N SER A 138 0.99 6.86 -24.22
CA SER A 138 1.46 5.83 -25.14
C SER A 138 2.98 5.69 -25.12
N ARG A 139 3.43 4.43 -25.21
CA ARG A 139 4.85 4.03 -25.15
C ARG A 139 5.73 4.64 -26.23
N LYS A 140 5.12 5.09 -27.33
CA LYS A 140 5.82 5.67 -28.48
C LYS A 140 6.22 7.14 -28.25
N THR A 141 5.76 7.78 -27.17
CA THR A 141 6.02 9.20 -26.93
C THR A 141 7.36 9.43 -26.25
N LEU A 142 8.07 10.51 -26.62
CA LEU A 142 9.31 10.93 -25.97
C LEU A 142 9.11 11.16 -24.46
N LYS A 143 7.94 11.66 -24.06
CA LYS A 143 7.59 11.85 -22.64
C LYS A 143 7.52 10.51 -21.90
N TYR A 144 6.95 9.48 -22.50
CA TYR A 144 6.92 8.14 -21.90
C TYR A 144 8.34 7.58 -21.72
N GLN A 145 9.22 7.74 -22.69
CA GLN A 145 10.63 7.34 -22.56
C GLN A 145 11.32 8.04 -21.38
N ARG A 146 11.02 9.33 -21.13
CA ARG A 146 11.52 10.03 -19.93
C ARG A 146 10.89 9.54 -18.64
N ILE A 147 9.61 9.14 -18.63
CA ILE A 147 9.00 8.48 -17.47
C ILE A 147 9.71 7.15 -17.19
N GLN A 148 10.04 6.35 -18.23
CA GLN A 148 10.82 5.14 -18.05
C GLN A 148 12.22 5.43 -17.50
N GLN A 149 12.89 6.48 -17.97
CA GLN A 149 14.18 6.91 -17.42
C GLN A 149 14.07 7.35 -15.95
N LEU A 150 13.00 8.07 -15.58
CA LEU A 150 12.73 8.43 -14.19
C LEU A 150 12.58 7.19 -13.33
N LEU A 151 11.74 6.23 -13.76
CA LEU A 151 11.55 4.98 -13.05
C LEU A 151 12.84 4.18 -12.97
N SER A 152 13.65 4.10 -14.03
CA SER A 152 14.93 3.39 -13.96
C SER A 152 15.96 4.06 -13.04
N THR A 153 15.84 5.37 -12.86
CA THR A 153 16.70 6.14 -11.94
C THR A 153 16.27 5.90 -10.49
N ILE A 154 14.96 5.92 -10.22
CA ILE A 154 14.39 5.62 -8.90
C ILE A 154 14.66 4.16 -8.54
N PHE A 155 14.21 3.23 -9.38
CA PHE A 155 14.30 1.77 -9.20
C PHE A 155 15.68 1.24 -9.61
N ASN A 156 16.73 1.80 -9.04
CA ASN A 156 18.10 1.33 -9.27
C ASN A 156 18.54 0.42 -8.10
N PRO A 157 19.23 -0.71 -8.36
CA PRO A 157 19.70 -1.62 -7.29
C PRO A 157 20.64 -1.00 -6.25
N SER A 158 21.26 0.16 -6.53
CA SER A 158 22.05 0.93 -5.57
C SER A 158 21.22 1.75 -4.57
N LYS A 159 19.90 1.83 -4.77
CA LYS A 159 18.96 2.58 -3.94
C LYS A 159 18.26 1.66 -2.96
N THR A 160 17.81 2.21 -1.84
CA THR A 160 17.10 1.47 -0.79
C THR A 160 15.64 1.90 -0.72
N PHE A 161 14.74 0.93 -0.71
CA PHE A 161 13.28 1.14 -0.64
C PHE A 161 12.76 0.77 0.74
N LEU A 162 12.15 1.72 1.41
CA LEU A 162 11.49 1.60 2.70
C LEU A 162 10.01 1.32 2.45
N THR A 163 9.53 0.14 2.83
CA THR A 163 8.14 -0.26 2.59
C THR A 163 7.50 -0.76 3.88
N TRP A 164 6.20 -0.50 4.05
CA TRP A 164 5.43 -1.06 5.15
C TRP A 164 4.87 -2.43 4.78
N GLY A 165 5.71 -3.45 4.89
CA GLY A 165 5.39 -4.81 4.46
C GLY A 165 6.27 -5.27 3.29
N ASP A 166 5.75 -6.20 2.49
CA ASP A 166 6.45 -6.83 1.38
C ASP A 166 6.39 -5.97 0.11
N GLY A 167 7.39 -5.11 -0.04
CA GLY A 167 7.52 -4.19 -1.17
C GLY A 167 7.73 -4.88 -2.53
N GLU A 168 8.40 -6.04 -2.55
CA GLU A 168 8.60 -6.79 -3.80
C GLU A 168 7.25 -7.32 -4.30
N ASN A 169 6.48 -7.97 -3.42
CA ASN A 169 5.17 -8.49 -3.78
C ASN A 169 4.22 -7.36 -4.22
N GLU A 170 4.22 -6.22 -3.53
CA GLU A 170 3.42 -5.06 -3.92
C GLU A 170 3.79 -4.52 -5.29
N LEU A 171 5.07 -4.25 -5.54
CA LEU A 171 5.54 -3.69 -6.80
C LEU A 171 5.40 -4.69 -7.97
N SER A 172 5.48 -6.00 -7.69
CA SER A 172 5.36 -7.05 -8.71
C SER A 172 4.03 -6.99 -9.47
N LYS A 173 2.96 -6.49 -8.84
CA LYS A 173 1.63 -6.32 -9.44
C LYS A 173 1.66 -5.34 -10.61
N PHE A 174 2.59 -4.39 -10.60
CA PHE A 174 2.74 -3.35 -11.64
C PHE A 174 3.56 -3.80 -12.86
N LYS A 175 4.08 -5.04 -12.88
CA LYS A 175 4.80 -5.61 -14.05
C LYS A 175 3.97 -5.57 -15.33
N ILE A 176 2.63 -5.58 -15.23
CA ILE A 176 1.70 -5.49 -16.37
C ILE A 176 1.90 -4.23 -17.21
N TYR A 177 2.36 -3.13 -16.59
CA TYR A 177 2.60 -1.86 -17.27
C TYR A 177 3.92 -1.84 -18.04
N GLN A 178 4.77 -2.86 -17.86
CA GLN A 178 6.08 -3.00 -18.51
C GLN A 178 7.03 -1.82 -18.24
N LEU A 179 6.85 -1.14 -17.09
CA LEU A 179 7.70 -0.01 -16.70
C LEU A 179 9.07 -0.44 -16.16
N PHE A 180 9.18 -1.69 -15.71
CA PHE A 180 10.38 -2.26 -15.09
C PHE A 180 11.09 -3.28 -16.01
N GLN A 181 10.89 -3.23 -17.33
CA GLN A 181 11.43 -4.25 -18.26
C GLN A 181 12.94 -4.43 -18.14
N SER A 182 13.67 -3.37 -17.84
CA SER A 182 15.13 -3.39 -17.68
C SER A 182 15.60 -3.70 -16.26
N ILE A 183 14.69 -3.79 -15.28
CA ILE A 183 15.03 -3.92 -13.86
C ILE A 183 14.19 -5.04 -13.22
N PRO A 184 14.81 -6.21 -12.93
CA PRO A 184 14.15 -7.23 -12.14
C PRO A 184 13.79 -6.69 -10.76
N VAL A 185 12.51 -6.70 -10.38
CA VAL A 185 12.06 -6.23 -9.05
C VAL A 185 12.81 -6.93 -7.91
N ALA A 186 13.13 -8.21 -8.07
CA ALA A 186 13.92 -9.01 -7.12
C ALA A 186 15.37 -8.51 -6.90
N SER A 187 15.88 -7.65 -7.79
CA SER A 187 17.22 -7.04 -7.64
C SER A 187 17.20 -5.76 -6.80
N LEU A 188 16.02 -5.26 -6.45
CA LEU A 188 15.87 -4.03 -5.67
C LEU A 188 16.05 -4.32 -4.18
N GLN A 189 16.63 -3.36 -3.46
CA GLN A 189 16.87 -3.48 -2.03
C GLN A 189 15.67 -2.99 -1.22
N PHE A 190 14.73 -3.88 -0.91
CA PHE A 190 13.60 -3.58 -0.03
C PHE A 190 13.98 -3.78 1.45
N LYS A 191 13.62 -2.80 2.28
CA LYS A 191 13.68 -2.88 3.74
C LYS A 191 12.26 -2.82 4.27
N ASN A 192 11.81 -3.94 4.81
CA ASN A 192 10.49 -4.05 5.42
C ASN A 192 10.48 -3.32 6.78
N VAL A 193 9.98 -2.08 6.77
CA VAL A 193 9.91 -1.22 7.96
C VAL A 193 8.94 -1.76 9.01
N GLN A 194 7.93 -2.53 8.61
CA GLN A 194 7.00 -3.16 9.56
C GLN A 194 7.73 -4.14 10.48
N ASN A 195 8.65 -4.94 9.94
CA ASN A 195 9.46 -5.88 10.73
C ASN A 195 10.50 -5.14 11.59
N LEU A 196 11.17 -4.14 11.01
CA LEU A 196 12.13 -3.31 11.76
C LEU A 196 11.44 -2.59 12.92
N PHE A 197 10.25 -2.05 12.69
CA PHE A 197 9.42 -1.42 13.72
C PHE A 197 9.03 -2.41 14.81
N LYS A 198 8.55 -3.60 14.44
CA LYS A 198 8.17 -4.65 15.40
C LYS A 198 9.33 -4.99 16.33
N ASN A 199 10.51 -5.24 15.77
CA ASN A 199 11.72 -5.56 16.54
C ASN A 199 12.15 -4.40 17.43
N TRP A 200 12.18 -3.17 16.89
CA TRP A 200 12.51 -1.98 17.67
C TRP A 200 11.52 -1.74 18.82
N TYR A 201 10.22 -1.88 18.56
CA TYR A 201 9.17 -1.67 19.55
C TYR A 201 9.29 -2.67 20.70
N ASN A 202 9.43 -3.95 20.40
CA ASN A 202 9.55 -4.99 21.42
C ASN A 202 10.84 -4.86 22.26
N ASN A 203 11.93 -4.38 21.65
CA ASN A 203 13.16 -4.09 22.36
C ASN A 203 13.08 -2.83 23.24
N THR A 204 12.38 -1.80 22.78
CA THR A 204 12.23 -0.53 23.50
C THR A 204 11.24 -0.66 24.66
N TYR A 205 10.13 -1.34 24.42
CA TYR A 205 9.02 -1.50 25.36
C TYR A 205 8.95 -2.95 25.86
N LYS A 206 9.86 -3.28 26.79
CA LYS A 206 9.91 -4.60 27.43
C LYS A 206 8.63 -4.92 28.21
N HIS A 207 8.46 -6.18 28.58
CA HIS A 207 7.33 -6.60 29.40
C HIS A 207 7.38 -5.90 30.77
N ASN A 208 6.21 -5.68 31.36
CA ASN A 208 6.13 -5.23 32.75
C ASN A 208 6.71 -6.32 33.66
N PHE A 209 7.34 -5.93 34.77
CA PHE A 209 7.93 -6.87 35.72
C PHE A 209 6.95 -7.97 36.19
N ASN A 210 5.67 -7.61 36.38
CA ASN A 210 4.60 -8.52 36.81
C ASN A 210 3.93 -9.30 35.66
N CYS A 211 4.43 -9.18 34.43
CA CYS A 211 3.93 -9.97 33.31
C CYS A 211 4.46 -11.40 33.45
N CYS A 212 3.61 -12.41 33.31
CA CYS A 212 4.05 -13.81 33.38
C CYS A 212 5.16 -14.15 32.36
N MET A 213 5.26 -13.39 31.26
CA MET A 213 6.26 -13.60 30.20
C MET A 213 7.69 -13.26 30.62
N THR A 214 7.91 -12.45 31.66
CA THR A 214 9.27 -12.13 32.15
C THR A 214 9.98 -13.37 32.70
N ALA A 215 9.22 -14.33 33.25
CA ALA A 215 9.74 -15.61 33.71
C ALA A 215 10.08 -16.59 32.57
N PHE A 216 9.60 -16.33 31.35
CA PHE A 216 9.78 -17.19 30.17
C PHE A 216 10.71 -16.54 29.12
N ASN A 217 11.82 -15.95 29.54
CA ASN A 217 12.82 -15.32 28.66
C ASN A 217 12.26 -14.19 27.78
N ASP A 218 11.26 -13.44 28.25
CA ASP A 218 10.70 -12.28 27.53
C ASP A 218 10.20 -12.61 26.11
N ILE A 219 9.53 -13.76 25.92
CA ILE A 219 8.90 -14.08 24.63
C ILE A 219 7.94 -12.95 24.23
N ASP A 220 8.20 -12.35 23.06
CA ASP A 220 7.41 -11.26 22.51
C ASP A 220 6.09 -11.77 21.89
N ASP A 221 5.06 -10.93 21.94
CA ASP A 221 3.73 -11.20 21.36
C ASP A 221 3.08 -12.54 21.76
N ASP A 222 3.20 -12.93 23.02
CA ASP A 222 2.55 -14.14 23.54
C ASP A 222 1.09 -13.89 23.97
N PRO A 223 0.15 -14.83 23.74
CA PRO A 223 -1.26 -14.71 24.14
C PRO A 223 -1.47 -14.52 25.64
N TYR A 224 -0.56 -15.00 26.48
CA TYR A 224 -0.61 -14.88 27.93
C TYR A 224 -0.06 -13.54 28.45
N CYS A 225 0.56 -12.72 27.58
CA CYS A 225 1.10 -11.43 27.98
C CYS A 225 -0.01 -10.46 28.43
N THR A 226 0.06 -10.00 29.68
CA THR A 226 -0.91 -9.05 30.27
C THR A 226 -0.57 -7.57 30.05
N CYS A 227 0.57 -7.26 29.43
CA CYS A 227 1.03 -5.88 29.24
C CYS A 227 0.09 -5.09 28.29
N ALA A 228 -0.51 -4.02 28.77
CA ALA A 228 -1.42 -3.17 27.98
C ALA A 228 -0.72 -2.47 26.81
N HIS A 229 0.55 -2.05 26.99
CA HIS A 229 1.34 -1.40 25.95
C HIS A 229 1.83 -2.34 24.84
N ARG A 230 1.54 -3.64 24.93
CA ARG A 230 1.89 -4.64 23.91
C ARG A 230 0.61 -5.08 23.23
N PRO A 231 0.22 -4.45 22.11
CA PRO A 231 -1.15 -4.54 21.64
C PRO A 231 -1.34 -5.70 20.65
N TYR A 232 -0.29 -6.48 20.38
CA TYR A 232 -0.30 -7.72 19.65
C TYR A 232 0.14 -8.84 20.60
N LYS A 233 -0.55 -9.96 20.52
CA LYS A 233 -0.43 -11.11 21.44
C LYS A 233 -0.33 -12.43 20.67
N ASP A 234 0.07 -12.34 19.41
CA ASP A 234 0.36 -13.48 18.56
C ASP A 234 1.62 -13.13 17.74
N PRO A 235 2.67 -13.98 17.72
CA PRO A 235 3.88 -13.70 16.97
C PRO A 235 3.65 -13.53 15.47
N SER A 236 2.60 -14.16 14.92
CA SER A 236 2.19 -14.04 13.52
C SER A 236 1.50 -12.71 13.20
N ASN A 237 1.08 -11.95 14.21
CA ASN A 237 0.47 -10.65 13.98
C ASN A 237 1.50 -9.65 13.46
N THR A 238 1.08 -8.93 12.42
CA THR A 238 1.85 -7.84 11.83
C THR A 238 1.30 -6.49 12.27
N TRP A 239 2.21 -5.52 12.42
CA TRP A 239 1.84 -4.16 12.80
C TRP A 239 1.09 -3.46 11.67
N SER A 240 -0.07 -2.86 11.95
CA SER A 240 -0.64 -1.91 10.99
C SER A 240 0.08 -0.58 11.10
N LEU A 241 0.26 0.11 9.96
CA LEU A 241 0.93 1.42 9.92
C LEU A 241 0.19 2.43 10.81
N GLN A 242 -1.14 2.46 10.70
CA GLN A 242 -1.99 3.33 11.52
C GLN A 242 -1.79 3.12 13.03
N LYS A 243 -1.69 1.86 13.47
CA LYS A 243 -1.48 1.55 14.90
C LYS A 243 -0.08 1.91 15.36
N ALA A 244 0.94 1.68 14.54
CA ALA A 244 2.31 2.11 14.82
C ALA A 244 2.38 3.64 14.98
N VAL A 245 1.77 4.40 14.05
CA VAL A 245 1.70 5.86 14.12
C VAL A 245 0.94 6.33 15.36
N ALA A 246 -0.24 5.76 15.63
CA ALA A 246 -1.07 6.11 16.77
C ALA A 246 -0.31 5.94 18.09
N MET A 247 0.39 4.81 18.26
CA MET A 247 1.07 4.56 19.52
C MET A 247 2.33 5.40 19.74
N ILE A 248 3.09 5.65 18.67
CA ILE A 248 4.38 6.33 18.78
C ILE A 248 4.27 7.84 18.73
N PHE A 249 3.36 8.35 17.91
CA PHE A 249 3.21 9.79 17.70
C PHE A 249 1.93 10.36 18.30
N GLN A 250 1.04 9.52 18.85
CA GLN A 250 -0.28 9.95 19.34
C GLN A 250 -1.05 10.70 18.25
N GLN A 251 -1.02 10.16 17.03
CA GLN A 251 -1.62 10.75 15.83
C GLN A 251 -2.48 9.72 15.08
N PHE A 252 -3.56 10.20 14.47
CA PHE A 252 -4.45 9.40 13.63
C PHE A 252 -4.01 9.45 12.16
N LEU A 253 -3.56 8.31 11.63
CA LEU A 253 -3.37 8.13 10.19
C LEU A 253 -4.68 7.61 9.58
N ASP A 254 -5.40 8.47 8.85
CA ASP A 254 -6.69 8.16 8.26
C ASP A 254 -6.62 6.96 7.28
N LYS A 255 -7.43 5.92 7.52
CA LYS A 255 -7.57 4.74 6.65
C LYS A 255 -8.95 4.61 6.01
N SER A 256 -9.80 5.61 6.11
CA SER A 256 -11.16 5.62 5.56
C SER A 256 -11.16 5.53 4.02
N LEU A 257 -10.09 6.00 3.38
CA LEU A 257 -9.98 6.10 1.92
C LEU A 257 -9.23 4.94 1.26
N THR A 258 -8.79 3.91 1.99
CA THR A 258 -8.05 2.76 1.42
C THR A 258 -8.81 2.08 0.26
N ARG A 259 -10.14 1.99 0.35
CA ARG A 259 -10.99 1.37 -0.68
C ARG A 259 -11.61 2.45 -1.56
N ASN A 260 -10.85 2.96 -2.52
CA ASN A 260 -11.33 3.99 -3.44
C ASN A 260 -11.09 3.64 -4.92
N ASN A 261 -11.65 4.47 -5.80
CA ASN A 261 -11.48 4.37 -7.25
C ASN A 261 -10.20 5.09 -7.68
N TRP A 262 -9.07 4.55 -7.25
CA TRP A 262 -7.74 5.10 -7.52
C TRP A 262 -7.42 5.17 -9.03
N GLY A 263 -8.08 4.35 -9.85
CA GLY A 263 -7.92 4.39 -11.31
C GLY A 263 -8.41 5.67 -11.98
N GLN A 264 -9.22 6.49 -11.30
CA GLN A 264 -9.66 7.80 -11.81
C GLN A 264 -8.57 8.86 -11.84
N GLY A 265 -7.40 8.60 -11.23
CA GLY A 265 -6.37 9.61 -11.03
C GLY A 265 -6.74 10.58 -9.92
N LEU A 266 -5.77 11.30 -9.39
CA LEU A 266 -5.86 12.25 -8.31
C LEU A 266 -5.58 13.68 -8.78
N ASP A 267 -4.79 13.84 -9.85
CA ASP A 267 -4.47 15.14 -10.44
C ASP A 267 -5.71 15.82 -11.06
N ASN A 268 -6.12 16.96 -10.49
CA ASN A 268 -7.24 17.76 -10.99
C ASN A 268 -7.09 18.12 -12.48
N ARG A 269 -5.85 18.29 -12.98
CA ARG A 269 -5.59 18.66 -14.37
C ARG A 269 -6.09 17.62 -15.37
N LEU A 270 -6.27 16.36 -14.96
CA LEU A 270 -6.85 15.31 -15.79
C LEU A 270 -8.31 15.61 -16.20
N TYR A 271 -8.99 16.49 -15.46
CA TYR A 271 -10.39 16.84 -15.66
C TYR A 271 -10.58 18.21 -16.33
N HIS A 272 -9.51 19.01 -16.39
CA HIS A 272 -9.56 20.36 -16.95
C HIS A 272 -9.24 20.42 -18.46
N LYS A 273 -9.09 19.29 -19.18
CA LYS A 273 -8.78 19.30 -20.62
C LYS A 273 -9.89 18.74 -21.53
N ILE A 274 -10.41 19.65 -22.34
CA ILE A 274 -11.29 19.51 -23.51
C ILE A 274 -10.44 19.37 -24.79
N GLN A 275 -10.96 18.64 -25.79
CA GLN A 275 -10.63 18.54 -27.22
C GLN A 275 -9.15 18.61 -27.67
N PHE A 276 -8.68 17.50 -28.24
CA PHE A 276 -7.66 17.51 -29.30
C PHE A 276 -8.34 17.13 -30.62
N ASP A 277 -7.98 17.86 -31.68
CA ASP A 277 -8.52 17.82 -33.03
C ASP A 277 -9.00 16.45 -33.54
N GLY A 278 -10.25 16.39 -33.98
CA GLY A 278 -10.75 15.40 -34.94
C GLY A 278 -11.69 14.31 -34.41
N ILE A 279 -11.78 14.09 -33.10
CA ILE A 279 -12.77 13.15 -32.50
C ILE A 279 -13.45 13.83 -31.31
N ASN A 280 -14.72 14.19 -31.50
CA ASN A 280 -15.56 14.80 -30.47
C ASN A 280 -15.70 13.89 -29.25
N TYR A 281 -14.93 14.18 -28.20
CA TYR A 281 -15.29 13.81 -26.84
C TYR A 281 -15.70 15.09 -26.10
N ASN A 282 -17.01 15.34 -26.05
CA ASN A 282 -17.59 16.34 -25.16
C ASN A 282 -17.46 15.84 -23.72
N VAL A 283 -16.39 16.20 -23.03
CA VAL A 283 -16.38 16.21 -21.56
C VAL A 283 -15.66 17.46 -21.07
N THR A 284 -16.41 18.53 -20.96
CA THR A 284 -16.08 19.69 -20.14
C THR A 284 -16.58 19.45 -18.72
N SER A 285 -16.12 18.37 -18.06
CA SER A 285 -16.48 18.18 -16.65
C SER A 285 -15.53 19.02 -15.80
N ILE A 286 -15.85 20.30 -15.62
CA ILE A 286 -15.27 21.06 -14.51
C ILE A 286 -15.60 20.26 -13.24
N LEU A 287 -14.59 19.90 -12.46
CA LEU A 287 -14.79 19.23 -11.19
C LEU A 287 -15.66 20.11 -10.30
N THR A 288 -16.65 19.52 -9.64
CA THR A 288 -17.37 20.25 -8.59
C THR A 288 -16.42 20.49 -7.42
N ARG A 289 -16.66 21.56 -6.65
CA ARG A 289 -15.88 21.85 -5.43
C ARG A 289 -15.81 20.64 -4.48
N GLU A 290 -16.89 19.87 -4.40
CA GLU A 290 -16.94 18.62 -3.62
C GLU A 290 -15.96 17.57 -4.16
N GLN A 291 -15.93 17.35 -5.48
CA GLN A 291 -15.00 16.42 -6.11
C GLN A 291 -13.54 16.85 -5.92
N GLU A 292 -13.24 18.15 -6.01
CA GLU A 292 -11.91 18.68 -5.72
C GLU A 292 -11.49 18.42 -4.26
N GLN A 293 -12.39 18.58 -3.30
CA GLN A 293 -12.13 18.30 -1.89
C GLN A 293 -11.89 16.80 -1.64
N ILE A 294 -12.71 15.93 -2.23
CA ILE A 294 -12.51 14.47 -2.14
C ILE A 294 -11.14 14.08 -2.71
N ARG A 295 -10.76 14.66 -3.85
CA ARG A 295 -9.42 14.42 -4.43
C ARG A 295 -8.30 14.91 -3.54
N LEU A 296 -8.45 16.10 -2.95
CA LEU A 296 -7.46 16.61 -2.01
C LEU A 296 -7.29 15.67 -0.80
N GLN A 297 -8.38 15.09 -0.29
CA GLN A 297 -8.32 14.08 0.78
C GLN A 297 -7.61 12.81 0.31
N LEU A 298 -7.88 12.33 -0.90
CA LEU A 298 -7.19 11.17 -1.49
C LEU A 298 -5.69 11.41 -1.68
N VAL A 299 -5.30 12.60 -2.14
CA VAL A 299 -3.88 13.00 -2.24
C VAL A 299 -3.24 13.02 -0.86
N LYS A 300 -3.90 13.61 0.14
CA LYS A 300 -3.40 13.63 1.52
C LYS A 300 -3.21 12.23 2.08
N TYR A 301 -4.20 11.34 1.91
CA TYR A 301 -4.10 9.93 2.29
C TYR A 301 -2.87 9.28 1.65
N ALA A 302 -2.76 9.35 0.32
CA ALA A 302 -1.71 8.68 -0.44
C ALA A 302 -0.31 9.19 -0.06
N VAL A 303 -0.18 10.49 0.20
CA VAL A 303 1.07 11.10 0.65
C VAL A 303 1.39 10.69 2.10
N HIS A 304 0.41 10.77 3.00
CA HIS A 304 0.62 10.51 4.42
C HIS A 304 1.05 9.07 4.69
N ASP A 305 0.63 8.11 3.88
CA ASP A 305 1.07 6.72 4.01
C ASP A 305 2.57 6.56 3.79
N CYS A 306 3.14 7.18 2.76
CA CYS A 306 4.59 7.22 2.58
C CYS A 306 5.27 8.01 3.71
N LEU A 307 4.80 9.23 3.98
CA LEU A 307 5.47 10.09 4.96
C LEU A 307 5.45 9.49 6.38
N ALA A 308 4.42 8.70 6.72
CA ALA A 308 4.32 7.99 7.99
C ALA A 308 5.41 6.93 8.14
N VAL A 309 5.71 6.17 7.09
CA VAL A 309 6.80 5.19 7.09
C VAL A 309 8.15 5.89 7.32
N THR A 310 8.41 6.98 6.61
CA THR A 310 9.64 7.77 6.81
C THR A 310 9.73 8.34 8.22
N LYS A 311 8.63 8.86 8.78
CA LYS A 311 8.56 9.35 10.16
C LYS A 311 8.86 8.25 11.18
N LEU A 312 8.36 7.04 10.97
CA LEU A 312 8.68 5.87 11.81
C LEU A 312 10.14 5.48 11.69
N VAL A 313 10.71 5.50 10.48
CA VAL A 313 12.13 5.20 10.25
C VAL A 313 13.04 6.19 10.99
N LEU A 314 12.71 7.49 10.94
CA LEU A 314 13.41 8.52 11.71
C LEU A 314 13.35 8.25 13.22
N LYS A 315 12.21 7.75 13.73
CA LYS A 315 12.02 7.42 15.15
C LYS A 315 12.76 6.17 15.59
N ILE A 316 12.79 5.12 14.76
CA ILE A 316 13.55 3.89 15.02
C ILE A 316 15.05 4.20 15.09
N GLY A 317 15.50 5.21 14.34
CA GLY A 317 16.89 5.63 14.26
C GLY A 317 17.63 4.92 13.13
N ARG A 318 18.54 5.66 12.50
CA ARG A 318 19.31 5.17 11.34
C ARG A 318 20.17 3.95 11.66
N ASP A 319 20.78 3.92 12.83
CA ASP A 319 21.69 2.84 13.21
C ASP A 319 21.00 1.47 13.21
N HIS A 320 19.69 1.42 13.49
CA HIS A 320 18.91 0.19 13.41
C HIS A 320 18.61 -0.25 11.96
N LEU A 321 18.64 0.65 10.99
CA LEU A 321 18.53 0.31 9.56
C LEU A 321 19.81 -0.33 9.02
N PHE A 322 20.96 0.03 9.59
CA PHE A 322 22.30 -0.30 9.06
C PHE A 322 23.03 -1.42 9.82
N LYS A 323 22.57 -1.81 11.01
CA LYS A 323 23.23 -2.84 11.86
C LYS A 323 23.18 -4.29 11.33
N HIS A 324 22.56 -4.55 10.18
CA HIS A 324 22.40 -5.91 9.62
C HIS A 324 22.67 -6.00 8.11
N GLN A 325 23.59 -5.18 7.58
CA GLN A 325 24.28 -5.50 6.33
C GLN A 325 25.55 -6.28 6.66
#